data_AF-A0A842ULW8-F1
#
_entry.id   AF-A0A842ULW8-F1
#
_cell.length_a   1.000
_cell.length_b   1.000
_cell.length_c   1.000
_cell.angle_alpha   90.00
_cell.angle_beta   90.00
_cell.angle_gamma   90.00
#
_symmetry.space_group_name_H-M   'P 1'
#
loop_
_entity.id
_entity.type
_entity.pdbx_description
1 polymer ?
#
loop_
_entity_poly.entity_id
_entity_poly.type
_entity_poly.pdbx_seq_one_letter_code
_entity_poly.pdbx_strand_id
1 'polypeptide(L)'
;MFYKGTMKDDGIDITIKNNPEHVLAPDDWDMVMGVKFEKITPKEYKKWYNDLIRRRWKGRKAEIIALAKEGLRKDIKLKCFCPNTCDYCHANLAADFLNKLGSKLQS
;
A
#
# COMPACT_ATOMS: atom_id res chain seq x y z
N MET A 1 -5.51 12.79 3.32
CA MET A 1 -5.11 11.58 4.04
C MET A 1 -5.25 10.35 3.14
N PHE A 2 -4.52 9.25 3.39
CA PHE A 2 -4.67 8.00 2.65
C PHE A 2 -5.60 7.01 3.36
N TYR A 3 -6.36 6.24 2.59
CA TYR A 3 -7.22 5.16 3.08
C TYR A 3 -7.40 4.09 2.01
N LYS A 4 -7.82 2.90 2.43
CA LYS A 4 -8.12 1.80 1.50
C LYS A 4 -9.37 2.11 0.69
N GLY A 5 -9.29 1.83 -0.61
CA GLY A 5 -10.42 1.79 -1.53
C GLY A 5 -10.52 0.45 -2.26
N THR A 6 -11.63 0.28 -2.96
CA THR A 6 -11.88 -0.83 -3.86
C THR A 6 -11.57 -0.44 -5.30
N MET A 7 -11.60 -1.41 -6.21
CA MET A 7 -11.43 -1.14 -7.64
C MET A 7 -12.56 -0.34 -8.29
N LYS A 8 -13.70 -0.15 -7.60
CA LYS A 8 -14.82 0.67 -8.08
C LYS A 8 -14.68 2.14 -7.70
N ASP A 9 -13.74 2.46 -6.82
CA ASP A 9 -13.54 3.82 -6.34
C ASP A 9 -12.59 4.60 -7.25
N ASP A 10 -12.74 5.93 -7.26
CA ASP A 10 -11.71 6.82 -7.76
C ASP A 10 -10.51 6.83 -6.80
N GLY A 11 -9.31 6.66 -7.34
CA GLY A 11 -8.09 6.55 -6.53
C GLY A 11 -6.91 5.93 -7.29
N ILE A 12 -5.82 5.74 -6.54
CA ILE A 12 -4.56 5.22 -7.07
C ILE A 12 -4.61 3.69 -7.05
N ASP A 13 -4.45 3.07 -8.22
CA ASP A 13 -4.31 1.62 -8.33
C ASP A 13 -2.91 1.22 -7.90
N ILE A 14 -2.82 0.45 -6.82
CA ILE A 14 -1.57 -0.09 -6.28
C ILE A 14 -1.56 -1.63 -6.37
N THR A 15 -2.35 -2.20 -7.27
CA THR A 15 -2.36 -3.65 -7.49
C THR A 15 -1.19 -4.04 -8.38
N ILE A 16 -0.54 -5.15 -8.06
CA ILE A 16 0.48 -5.75 -8.93
C ILE A 16 -0.09 -6.13 -10.31
N LYS A 17 -1.38 -6.49 -10.39
CA LYS A 17 -2.00 -6.92 -11.65
C LYS A 17 -2.17 -5.79 -12.66
N ASN A 18 -2.56 -4.60 -12.20
CA ASN A 18 -2.87 -3.49 -13.10
C ASN A 18 -1.76 -2.43 -13.13
N ASN A 19 -0.96 -2.34 -12.06
CA ASN A 19 0.09 -1.33 -11.90
C ASN A 19 1.32 -1.91 -11.20
N PRO A 20 1.98 -2.94 -11.79
CA PRO A 20 3.10 -3.66 -11.16
C PRO A 20 4.29 -2.75 -10.80
N GLU A 21 4.52 -1.71 -11.61
CA GLU A 21 5.61 -0.76 -11.42
C GLU A 21 5.31 0.30 -10.37
N HIS A 22 4.10 0.33 -9.78
CA HIS A 22 3.78 1.30 -8.75
C HIS A 22 4.66 1.09 -7.51
N VAL A 23 5.12 2.18 -6.90
CA VAL A 23 6.03 2.13 -5.73
C VAL A 23 5.41 1.44 -4.50
N LEU A 24 4.10 1.24 -4.48
CA LEU A 24 3.35 0.55 -3.43
C LEU A 24 2.78 -0.81 -3.84
N ALA A 25 2.88 -1.19 -5.12
CA ALA A 25 2.33 -2.47 -5.56
C ALA A 25 3.07 -3.65 -4.92
N PRO A 26 2.43 -4.73 -4.48
CA PRO A 26 3.15 -5.95 -4.13
C PRO A 26 4.13 -6.36 -5.23
N ASP A 27 5.24 -7.00 -4.88
CA ASP A 27 6.23 -7.50 -5.85
C ASP A 27 6.00 -8.97 -6.23
N ASP A 28 5.07 -9.64 -5.54
CA ASP A 28 4.74 -11.04 -5.76
C ASP A 28 3.22 -11.26 -5.69
N TRP A 29 2.69 -12.02 -6.66
CA TRP A 29 1.29 -12.43 -6.68
C TRP A 29 0.97 -13.43 -5.56
N ASP A 30 1.93 -14.26 -5.16
CA ASP A 30 1.77 -15.22 -4.08
C ASP A 30 1.56 -14.54 -2.74
N MET A 31 2.08 -13.32 -2.57
CA MET A 31 1.75 -12.49 -1.41
C MET A 31 0.25 -12.18 -1.35
N VAL A 32 -0.36 -11.84 -2.50
CA VAL A 32 -1.79 -11.50 -2.61
C VAL A 32 -2.66 -12.75 -2.46
N MET A 33 -2.26 -13.86 -3.09
CA MET A 33 -3.02 -15.11 -3.07
C MET A 33 -2.84 -15.88 -1.76
N GLY A 34 -1.69 -15.75 -1.09
CA GLY A 34 -1.40 -16.41 0.17
C GLY A 34 -2.37 -16.00 1.27
N VAL A 35 -2.73 -14.71 1.36
CA VAL A 35 -3.77 -14.25 2.31
C VAL A 35 -5.14 -14.75 1.89
N LYS A 36 -5.45 -14.71 0.59
CA LYS A 36 -6.75 -15.15 0.06
C LYS A 36 -7.00 -16.64 0.32
N PHE A 37 -5.96 -17.45 0.31
CA PHE A 37 -6.02 -18.91 0.53
C PHE A 37 -5.53 -19.34 1.91
N GLU A 38 -5.41 -18.41 2.88
CA GLU A 38 -4.98 -18.69 4.26
C GLU A 38 -3.62 -19.41 4.38
N LYS A 39 -2.77 -19.30 3.35
CA LYS A 39 -1.44 -19.93 3.29
C LYS A 39 -0.35 -19.14 4.02
N ILE A 40 -0.60 -17.86 4.31
CA ILE A 40 0.28 -17.01 5.11
C ILE A 40 -0.51 -16.28 6.17
N THR A 41 0.10 -16.11 7.34
CA THR A 41 -0.49 -15.37 8.45
C THR A 41 -0.47 -13.86 8.18
N PRO A 42 -1.34 -13.07 8.84
CA PRO A 42 -1.27 -11.61 8.78
C PRO A 42 0.10 -11.04 9.19
N LYS A 43 0.78 -11.70 10.14
CA LYS A 43 2.12 -11.29 10.60
C LYS A 43 3.16 -11.45 9.49
N GLU A 44 3.13 -12.56 8.75
CA GLU A 44 4.03 -12.82 7.63
C GLU A 44 3.79 -11.85 6.49
N TYR A 45 2.53 -11.62 6.11
CA TYR A 45 2.20 -10.62 5.10
C TYR A 45 2.67 -9.22 5.52
N LYS A 46 2.54 -8.86 6.81
CA LYS A 46 3.04 -7.58 7.34
C LYS A 46 4.52 -7.44 7.21
N LYS A 47 5.24 -8.49 7.60
CA LYS A 47 6.67 -8.50 7.50
C LYS A 47 7.10 -8.33 6.04
N TRP A 48 6.53 -9.12 5.15
CA TRP A 48 6.82 -9.05 3.71
C TRP A 48 6.57 -7.64 3.17
N TYR A 49 5.37 -7.08 3.37
CA TYR A 49 5.04 -5.78 2.79
C TYR A 49 5.94 -4.66 3.32
N ASN A 50 6.24 -4.67 4.62
CA ASN A 50 7.15 -3.69 5.18
C ASN A 50 8.57 -3.85 4.64
N ASP A 51 9.04 -5.07 4.43
CA ASP A 51 10.36 -5.32 3.85
C ASP A 51 10.41 -4.84 2.39
N LEU A 52 9.34 -5.02 1.62
CA LEU A 52 9.17 -4.43 0.28
C LEU A 52 9.26 -2.90 0.31
N ILE A 53 8.47 -2.24 1.17
CA ILE A 53 8.49 -0.78 1.31
C ILE A 53 9.87 -0.28 1.73
N ARG A 54 10.56 -0.96 2.66
CA ARG A 54 11.93 -0.63 3.06
C ARG A 54 12.92 -0.76 1.91
N ARG A 55 12.83 -1.80 1.09
CA ARG A 55 13.67 -1.95 -0.12
C ARG A 55 13.43 -0.80 -1.08
N ARG A 56 12.17 -0.49 -1.39
CA ARG A 56 11.81 0.61 -2.30
C ARG A 56 12.17 1.98 -1.75
N TRP A 57 12.14 2.18 -0.44
CA TRP A 57 12.61 3.42 0.17
C TRP A 57 14.08 3.72 -0.15
N LYS A 58 14.92 2.71 -0.39
CA LYS A 58 16.33 2.93 -0.74
C LYS A 58 16.51 3.45 -2.17
N GLY A 59 15.65 3.08 -3.11
CA GLY A 59 15.78 3.43 -4.54
C GLY A 59 14.73 4.40 -5.10
N ARG A 60 13.55 4.47 -4.47
CA ARG A 60 12.37 5.23 -4.94
C ARG A 60 11.84 6.19 -3.87
N LYS A 61 12.73 6.64 -2.97
CA LYS A 61 12.39 7.53 -1.84
C LYS A 61 11.63 8.78 -2.29
N ALA A 62 12.08 9.41 -3.37
CA ALA A 62 11.51 10.65 -3.88
C ALA A 62 10.04 10.48 -4.26
N GLU A 63 9.70 9.39 -4.96
CA GLU A 63 8.32 9.06 -5.34
C GLU A 63 7.44 8.85 -4.10
N ILE A 64 7.93 8.12 -3.10
CA ILE A 64 7.19 7.86 -1.87
C ILE A 64 6.94 9.17 -1.09
N ILE A 65 7.93 10.04 -1.01
CA ILE A 65 7.78 11.35 -0.36
C ILE A 65 6.80 12.24 -1.13
N ALA A 66 6.90 12.27 -2.46
CA ALA A 66 5.96 13.03 -3.30
C ALA A 66 4.52 12.56 -3.07
N LEU A 67 4.31 11.25 -3.05
CA LEU A 67 3.02 10.65 -2.76
C LEU A 67 2.53 11.01 -1.36
N ALA A 68 3.36 10.89 -0.32
CA ALA A 68 2.99 11.29 1.03
C ALA A 68 2.56 12.78 1.10
N LYS A 69 3.25 13.67 0.40
CA LYS A 69 2.89 15.10 0.29
C LYS A 69 1.59 15.34 -0.47
N GLU A 70 1.20 14.48 -1.41
CA GLU A 70 -0.13 14.54 -2.02
C GLU A 70 -1.23 14.23 -1.02
N GLY A 71 -1.05 13.22 -0.18
CA GLY A 71 -2.01 12.86 0.87
C GLY A 71 -2.16 13.91 1.96
N LEU A 72 -1.23 14.87 2.09
CA LEU A 72 -1.40 16.02 2.99
C LEU A 72 -2.36 17.07 2.43
N ARG A 73 -2.53 17.13 1.10
CA ARG A 73 -3.35 18.13 0.41
C ARG A 73 -4.78 17.66 0.16
N LYS A 74 -4.96 16.35 0.03
CA LYS A 74 -6.25 15.75 -0.29
C LYS A 74 -6.38 14.34 0.25
N ASP A 75 -7.61 13.86 0.24
CA ASP A 75 -7.97 12.51 0.57
C ASP A 75 -7.81 11.59 -0.65
N ILE A 76 -7.06 10.49 -0.47
CA ILE A 76 -6.66 9.59 -1.57
C ILE A 76 -6.94 8.14 -1.19
N LYS A 77 -7.76 7.49 -2.02
CA LYS A 77 -8.00 6.04 -1.96
C LYS A 77 -6.86 5.28 -2.63
N LEU A 78 -6.31 4.29 -1.92
CA LEU A 78 -5.42 3.29 -2.47
C LEU A 78 -6.23 2.04 -2.82
N LYS A 79 -6.33 1.73 -4.11
CA LYS A 79 -7.20 0.67 -4.62
C LYS A 79 -6.52 -0.68 -4.55
N CYS A 80 -7.28 -1.68 -4.13
CA CYS A 80 -6.87 -3.08 -4.18
C CYS A 80 -8.05 -3.99 -4.50
N PHE A 81 -7.76 -5.26 -4.83
CA PHE A 81 -8.78 -6.29 -5.03
C PHE A 81 -9.27 -6.92 -3.72
N CYS A 82 -8.63 -6.64 -2.58
CA CYS A 82 -9.05 -7.21 -1.30
C CYS A 82 -10.40 -6.61 -0.88
N PRO A 83 -11.33 -7.43 -0.36
CA PRO A 83 -12.62 -6.93 0.11
C PRO A 83 -12.41 -5.95 1.27
N ASN A 84 -13.36 -5.04 1.50
CA ASN A 84 -13.27 -4.07 2.59
C ASN A 84 -13.26 -4.73 3.97
N THR A 85 -13.87 -5.90 4.11
CA THR A 85 -13.85 -6.74 5.32
C THR A 85 -12.49 -7.39 5.60
N CYS A 86 -11.55 -7.31 4.66
CA CYS A 86 -10.19 -7.75 4.91
C CYS A 86 -9.46 -6.68 5.72
N ASP A 87 -9.34 -6.91 7.02
CA ASP A 87 -8.61 -6.05 7.97
C ASP A 87 -7.15 -5.85 7.56
N TYR A 88 -6.62 -6.80 6.80
CA TYR A 88 -5.21 -6.85 6.47
C TYR A 88 -4.93 -6.95 4.97
N CYS A 89 -4.63 -5.82 4.33
CA CYS A 89 -4.18 -5.78 2.95
C CYS A 89 -3.09 -4.72 2.72
N HIS A 90 -2.37 -4.83 1.60
CA HIS A 90 -1.34 -3.88 1.20
C HIS A 90 -1.84 -2.43 1.13
N ALA A 91 -3.10 -2.19 0.72
CA ALA A 91 -3.67 -0.84 0.71
C ALA A 91 -3.83 -0.23 2.12
N ASN A 92 -4.28 -1.00 3.11
CA ASN A 92 -4.32 -0.54 4.50
C ASN A 92 -2.90 -0.22 4.99
N LEU A 93 -1.95 -1.11 4.72
CA LEU A 93 -0.56 -0.93 5.17
C LEU A 93 0.13 0.26 4.52
N ALA A 94 -0.09 0.44 3.22
CA ALA A 94 0.42 1.56 2.48
C ALA A 94 -0.17 2.87 2.99
N ALA A 95 -1.49 2.92 3.23
CA ALA A 95 -2.16 4.08 3.79
C ALA A 95 -1.59 4.44 5.17
N ASP A 96 -1.48 3.48 6.08
CA ASP A 96 -0.87 3.67 7.40
C ASP A 96 0.55 4.22 7.32
N PHE A 97 1.37 3.65 6.42
CA PHE A 97 2.74 4.07 6.22
C PHE A 97 2.83 5.51 5.68
N LEU A 98 2.07 5.83 4.64
CA LEU A 98 2.07 7.17 4.03
C LEU A 98 1.53 8.24 4.97
N ASN A 99 0.47 7.93 5.73
CA ASN A 99 -0.09 8.85 6.72
C ASN A 99 0.93 9.17 7.82
N LYS A 100 1.60 8.15 8.37
CA LYS A 100 2.67 8.34 9.36
C LYS A 100 3.84 9.12 8.79
N LEU A 101 4.21 8.87 7.53
CA LEU A 101 5.26 9.63 6.86
C LEU A 101 4.83 11.09 6.65
N GLY A 102 3.61 11.33 6.20
CA GLY A 102 3.04 12.67 6.02
C GLY A 102 3.08 13.48 7.31
N SER A 103 2.64 12.91 8.44
CA SER A 103 2.71 13.57 9.75
C SER A 103 4.13 13.97 10.14
N LYS A 104 5.13 13.12 9.85
CA LYS A 104 6.55 13.41 10.11
C LYS A 104 7.15 14.46 9.18
N LEU A 105 6.55 14.72 8.03
CA LEU A 105 7.01 15.76 7.09
C LEU A 105 6.42 17.14 7.43
N GLN A 106 5.40 17.19 8.29
CA GLN A 106 4.79 18.44 8.78
C GLN A 106 5.37 18.89 10.13
N SER A 107 6.00 17.99 10.87
CA SER A 107 6.76 18.25 12.11
C SER A 107 8.16 18.75 11.81
#